data_AF-A0AAP1QZR6-F1
#
_entry.id   AF-A0AAP1QZR6-F1
#
_cell.length_a   1.000
_cell.length_b   1.000
_cell.length_c   1.000
_cell.angle_alpha   90.00
_cell.angle_beta   90.00
_cell.angle_gamma   90.00
#
_symmetry.space_group_name_H-M   'P 1'
#
loop_
_entity.id
_entity.type
_entity.pdbx_description
1 polymer ?
#
loop_
_entity_poly.entity_id
_entity_poly.type
_entity_poly.pdbx_seq_one_letter_code
_entity_poly.pdbx_strand_id
1 'polypeptide(L)'
;MIHVPKLPSVNTHKASILYLLLRGHRIKNKEMWGHIDTGYSASRISELRSDLWLIDDISLREVTKEKKTVVVKQYFIKSIHLSEILKDQNVLDFIAKYEAVHMRKAG
;
A
#
# COMPACT_ATOMS: atom_id res chain seq x y z
N MET A 1 -18.23 5.96 15.71
CA MET A 1 -18.52 5.55 14.33
C MET A 1 -17.19 5.33 13.63
N ILE A 2 -16.85 4.10 13.28
CA ILE A 2 -15.66 3.82 12.46
C ILE A 2 -16.05 4.22 11.04
N HIS A 3 -15.50 5.32 10.55
CA HIS A 3 -15.73 5.78 9.18
C HIS A 3 -15.03 4.79 8.24
N VAL A 4 -15.78 4.24 7.29
CA VAL A 4 -15.22 3.30 6.30
C VAL A 4 -14.28 4.10 5.38
N PRO A 5 -12.97 3.78 5.33
CA PRO A 5 -12.03 4.48 4.47
C PRO A 5 -12.45 4.44 3.00
N LYS A 6 -12.12 5.48 2.25
CA LYS A 6 -12.48 5.52 0.82
C LYS A 6 -11.64 4.50 0.04
N LEU A 7 -12.33 3.61 -0.67
CA LEU A 7 -11.70 2.60 -1.52
C LEU A 7 -11.37 3.20 -2.90
N PRO A 8 -10.15 3.02 -3.43
CA PRO A 8 -9.80 3.41 -4.78
C PRO A 8 -10.38 2.46 -5.83
N SER A 9 -10.48 2.91 -7.08
CA SER A 9 -10.76 2.02 -8.21
C SER A 9 -9.61 1.02 -8.41
N VAL A 10 -9.96 -0.25 -8.68
CA VAL A 10 -9.02 -1.38 -8.74
C VAL A 10 -7.94 -1.25 -9.83
N ASN A 11 -8.13 -0.39 -10.83
CA ASN A 11 -7.18 -0.17 -11.93
C ASN A 11 -6.21 0.99 -11.69
N THR A 12 -6.07 1.45 -10.45
CA THR A 12 -5.21 2.58 -10.09
C THR A 12 -3.95 2.13 -9.38
N HIS A 13 -2.86 2.89 -9.54
CA HIS A 13 -1.63 2.72 -8.78
C HIS A 13 -1.86 2.75 -7.26
N LYS A 14 -2.82 3.57 -6.82
CA LYS A 14 -3.26 3.67 -5.42
C LYS A 14 -3.88 2.36 -4.93
N ALA A 15 -4.68 1.68 -5.76
CA ALA A 15 -5.25 0.38 -5.43
C ALA A 15 -4.16 -0.69 -5.29
N SER A 16 -3.13 -0.68 -6.15
CA SER A 16 -2.00 -1.62 -6.04
C SER A 16 -1.25 -1.48 -4.72
N ILE A 17 -0.98 -0.24 -4.28
CA ILE A 17 -0.34 0.03 -2.98
C ILE A 17 -1.24 -0.45 -1.84
N LEU A 18 -2.53 -0.07 -1.87
CA LEU A 18 -3.47 -0.44 -0.83
C LEU A 18 -3.61 -1.96 -0.71
N TYR A 19 -3.73 -2.67 -1.84
CA TYR A 19 -3.80 -4.13 -1.87
C TYR A 19 -2.60 -4.76 -1.15
N LEU A 20 -1.37 -4.35 -1.48
CA LEU A 20 -0.17 -4.87 -0.83
C LEU A 20 -0.17 -4.62 0.68
N LEU A 21 -0.56 -3.42 1.12
CA LEU A 21 -0.66 -3.08 2.54
C LEU A 21 -1.73 -3.91 3.27
N LEU A 22 -2.87 -4.15 2.63
CA LEU A 22 -3.97 -4.99 3.16
C LEU A 22 -3.59 -6.48 3.24
N ARG A 23 -2.67 -6.94 2.39
CA ARG A 23 -2.07 -8.28 2.49
C ARG A 23 -0.97 -8.35 3.56
N GLY A 24 -0.71 -7.25 4.28
CA GLY A 24 0.29 -7.18 5.35
C GLY A 24 1.71 -6.93 4.87
N HIS A 25 1.92 -6.59 3.59
CA HIS A 25 3.25 -6.26 3.10
C HIS A 25 3.72 -4.93 3.67
N ARG A 26 5.04 -4.85 3.90
CA ARG A 26 5.74 -3.60 4.23
C ARG A 26 6.45 -3.15 2.97
N ILE A 27 6.16 -1.94 2.49
CA ILE A 27 6.56 -1.51 1.16
C ILE A 27 7.47 -0.29 1.30
N LYS A 28 8.67 -0.36 0.74
CA LYS A 28 9.60 0.79 0.71
C LYS A 28 9.21 1.75 -0.39
N ASN A 29 9.46 3.04 -0.15
CA ASN A 29 9.24 4.08 -1.15
C ASN A 29 9.95 3.76 -2.48
N LYS A 30 11.16 3.16 -2.46
CA LYS A 30 11.92 2.74 -3.64
C LYS A 30 11.36 1.51 -4.36
N GLU A 31 10.81 0.54 -3.64
CA GLU A 31 10.22 -0.68 -4.23
C GLU A 31 8.98 -0.31 -5.06
N MET A 32 8.25 0.73 -4.63
CA MET A 32 7.13 1.26 -5.39
C MET A 32 7.53 1.79 -6.77
N TRP A 33 8.79 2.19 -7.00
CA TRP A 33 9.22 2.76 -8.30
C TRP A 33 9.30 1.71 -9.41
N GLY A 34 9.59 0.44 -9.06
CA GLY A 34 9.67 -0.64 -10.04
C GLY A 34 8.32 -1.23 -10.44
N HIS A 35 7.28 -0.98 -9.62
CA HIS A 35 5.92 -1.49 -9.84
C HIS A 35 4.93 -0.40 -10.27
N ILE A 36 5.25 0.86 -9.97
CA ILE A 36 4.38 2.02 -10.11
C ILE A 36 5.29 3.15 -10.58
N ASP A 37 5.38 3.29 -11.90
CA ASP A 37 6.28 4.26 -12.53
C ASP A 37 6.04 5.67 -11.95
N THR A 38 7.15 6.37 -11.70
CA THR A 38 7.30 7.79 -11.31
C THR A 38 7.11 8.19 -9.83
N GLY A 39 7.75 9.30 -9.43
CA GLY A 39 7.89 9.84 -8.07
C GLY A 39 6.61 10.21 -7.29
N TYR A 40 5.45 9.67 -7.66
CA TYR A 40 4.17 9.86 -6.98
C TYR A 40 3.85 8.80 -5.92
N SER A 41 4.71 7.82 -5.67
CA SER A 41 4.45 6.79 -4.65
C SER A 41 4.18 7.39 -3.25
N ALA A 42 4.94 8.41 -2.87
CA ALA A 42 4.68 9.18 -1.64
C ALA A 42 3.35 9.95 -1.70
N SER A 43 2.99 10.51 -2.86
CA SER A 43 1.70 11.18 -3.06
C SER A 43 0.52 10.20 -2.94
N ARG A 44 0.62 8.97 -3.47
CA ARG A 44 -0.43 7.96 -3.33
C ARG A 44 -0.58 7.49 -1.88
N ILE A 45 0.51 7.39 -1.11
CA ILE A 45 0.44 7.14 0.33
C ILE A 45 -0.25 8.30 1.06
N SER A 46 0.09 9.56 0.73
CA SER A 46 -0.59 10.73 1.32
C SER A 46 -2.08 10.73 1.01
N GLU A 47 -2.48 10.41 -0.21
CA GLU A 47 -3.89 10.31 -0.59
C GLU A 47 -4.62 9.16 0.12
N LEU A 48 -3.96 8.02 0.35
CA LEU A 48 -4.54 6.94 1.14
C LEU A 48 -4.73 7.37 2.60
N ARG A 49 -3.78 8.11 3.18
CA ARG A 49 -3.93 8.70 4.52
C ARG A 49 -5.06 9.71 4.57
N SER A 50 -5.21 10.56 3.54
CA SER A 50 -6.35 11.48 3.42
C SER A 50 -7.68 10.76 3.28
N ASP A 51 -7.69 9.58 2.65
CA ASP A 51 -8.84 8.66 2.59
C ASP A 51 -9.03 7.85 3.88
N LEU A 52 -8.29 8.18 4.95
CA LEU A 52 -8.38 7.65 6.31
C LEU A 52 -7.80 6.23 6.49
N TRP A 53 -6.94 5.78 5.59
CA TRP A 53 -6.19 4.53 5.79
C TRP A 53 -5.10 4.68 6.86
N LEU A 54 -5.08 3.74 7.81
CA LEU A 54 -4.15 3.68 8.96
C LEU A 54 -2.74 3.20 8.56
N ILE A 55 -2.08 3.97 7.70
CA ILE A 55 -0.75 3.66 7.17
C ILE A 55 0.31 4.37 8.02
N ASP A 56 1.12 3.58 8.72
CA ASP A 56 2.31 4.02 9.44
C ASP A 56 3.55 4.00 8.52
N ASP A 57 4.61 4.72 8.92
CA ASP A 57 5.92 4.65 8.27
C ASP A 57 7.09 4.62 9.26
N ILE A 58 8.18 3.95 8.86
CA ILE A 58 9.48 4.01 9.53
C ILE A 58 10.57 4.43 8.55
N SER A 59 11.59 5.11 9.05
CA SER A 59 12.78 5.46 8.27
C SER A 59 13.85 4.40 8.46
N LEU A 60 14.35 3.86 7.35
CA LEU A 60 15.44 2.89 7.31
C LEU A 60 16.66 3.51 6.65
N ARG A 61 17.85 3.25 7.19
CA ARG A 61 19.11 3.62 6.54
C ARG A 61 19.55 2.46 5.65
N GLU A 62 19.83 2.77 4.39
CA GLU A 62 20.34 1.80 3.43
C GLU A 62 21.61 2.32 2.78
N VAL A 63 22.53 1.42 2.46
CA VAL A 63 23.73 1.73 1.68
C VAL A 63 23.48 1.33 0.23
N THR A 64 23.64 2.27 -0.69
CA THR A 64 23.45 2.01 -2.12
C THR A 64 24.65 1.27 -2.73
N LYS A 65 24.50 0.77 -3.96
CA LYS A 65 25.60 0.18 -4.73
C LYS A 65 26.80 1.14 -4.91
N GLU A 66 26.53 2.45 -4.89
CA GLU A 66 27.53 3.52 -4.93
C GLU A 66 28.18 3.81 -3.57
N LYS A 67 27.94 2.97 -2.55
CA LYS A 67 28.41 3.16 -1.16
C LYS A 67 27.92 4.44 -0.49
N LYS A 68 26.81 5.02 -0.97
CA LYS A 68 26.17 6.19 -0.34
C LYS A 68 25.11 5.72 0.64
N THR A 69 25.09 6.34 1.82
CA THR A 69 24.01 6.14 2.79
C THR A 69 22.81 6.98 2.40
N VAL A 70 21.65 6.35 2.30
CA VAL A 70 20.38 6.99 1.99
C VAL A 70 19.33 6.58 3.01
N VAL A 71 18.36 7.47 3.24
CA VAL A 71 17.20 7.17 4.09
C VAL A 71 16.03 6.81 3.19
N VAL A 72 15.43 5.65 3.44
CA VAL A 72 14.22 5.18 2.75
C VAL A 72 13.08 5.10 3.75
N LYS A 73 11.85 5.41 3.30
CA LYS A 73 10.65 5.19 4.11
C LYS A 73 10.06 3.83 3.78
N GLN A 74 9.70 3.07 4.80
CA GLN A 74 8.92 1.83 4.67
C GLN A 74 7.55 2.03 5.29
N TYR A 75 6.52 1.79 4.49
CA TYR A 75 5.11 1.96 4.84
C TYR A 75 4.46 0.63 5.19
N PHE A 76 3.53 0.63 6.15
CA PHE A 76 2.79 -0.56 6.58
C PHE A 76 1.49 -0.20 7.31
N ILE A 77 0.57 -1.15 7.42
CA ILE A 77 -0.55 -1.11 8.35
C ILE A 77 -0.19 -2.02 9.53
N LYS A 78 -0.32 -1.54 10.77
CA LYS A 78 -0.05 -2.38 11.96
C LYS A 78 -1.00 -3.56 12.00
N SER A 79 -0.52 -4.72 12.45
CA SER A 79 -1.32 -5.96 12.50
C SER A 79 -2.63 -5.81 13.30
N ILE A 80 -2.61 -5.05 14.39
CA ILE A 80 -3.80 -4.69 15.19
C ILE A 80 -4.87 -3.97 14.34
N HIS A 81 -4.47 -3.06 13.47
CA HIS A 81 -5.40 -2.35 12.60
C HIS A 81 -5.85 -3.25 11.46
N LEU A 82 -4.94 -4.06 10.93
CA LEU A 82 -5.24 -4.98 9.84
C LEU A 82 -6.30 -6.01 10.23
N SER A 83 -6.20 -6.60 11.43
CA SER A 83 -7.18 -7.57 11.93
C SER A 83 -8.59 -6.98 12.05
N GLU A 84 -8.73 -5.69 12.34
CA GLU A 84 -10.03 -5.01 12.38
C GLU A 84 -10.52 -4.62 10.98
N ILE A 85 -9.64 -4.06 10.15
CA ILE A 85 -9.95 -3.66 8.77
C ILE A 85 -10.46 -4.84 7.93
N LEU A 86 -9.85 -6.02 8.10
CA LEU A 86 -10.20 -7.22 7.34
C LEU A 86 -11.51 -7.89 7.80
N LYS A 87 -12.22 -7.33 8.78
CA LYS A 87 -13.61 -7.73 9.11
C LYS A 87 -14.64 -7.00 8.25
N ASP A 88 -14.27 -5.92 7.57
CA ASP A 88 -15.17 -5.14 6.72
C ASP A 88 -15.36 -5.80 5.35
N GLN A 89 -16.62 -6.10 5.01
CA GLN A 89 -16.97 -6.77 3.76
C GLN A 89 -16.56 -5.95 2.51
N ASN A 90 -16.62 -4.62 2.55
CA ASN A 90 -16.22 -3.79 1.40
C ASN A 90 -14.72 -3.93 1.12
N VAL A 91 -13.91 -4.10 2.16
CA VAL A 91 -12.47 -4.31 2.03
C VAL A 91 -12.17 -5.69 1.46
N LEU A 92 -12.86 -6.73 1.94
CA LEU A 92 -12.75 -8.08 1.40
C LEU A 92 -13.18 -8.13 -0.07
N ASP A 93 -14.28 -7.47 -0.43
CA ASP A 93 -14.76 -7.36 -1.80
C ASP A 93 -13.77 -6.61 -2.69
N PHE A 94 -13.14 -5.56 -2.19
CA PHE A 94 -12.09 -4.84 -2.90
C PHE A 94 -10.89 -5.76 -3.21
N ILE A 95 -10.43 -6.52 -2.21
CA ILE A 95 -9.32 -7.48 -2.38
C ILE A 95 -9.69 -8.51 -3.45
N ALA A 96 -10.87 -9.13 -3.35
CA ALA A 96 -11.32 -10.14 -4.31
C ALA A 96 -11.44 -9.57 -5.73
N LYS A 97 -11.98 -8.35 -5.89
CA LYS A 97 -12.07 -7.67 -7.19
C LYS A 97 -10.69 -7.36 -7.76
N TYR A 98 -9.75 -6.88 -6.93
CA TYR A 98 -8.39 -6.60 -7.35
C TYR A 98 -7.68 -7.87 -7.84
N GLU A 99 -7.76 -8.96 -7.08
CA GLU A 99 -7.19 -10.26 -7.44
C GLU A 99 -7.81 -10.82 -8.74
N ALA A 100 -9.12 -10.72 -8.91
CA ALA A 100 -9.80 -11.19 -10.12
C ALA A 100 -9.33 -10.46 -11.39
N VAL A 101 -9.02 -9.16 -11.29
CA VAL A 101 -8.56 -8.34 -12.44
C VAL A 101 -7.07 -8.53 -12.73
N HIS A 102 -6.24 -8.58 -11.69
CA HIS A 102 -4.78 -8.47 -11.84
C HIS A 102 -4.03 -9.79 -11.66
N MET A 103 -4.62 -10.80 -11.03
CA MET A 103 -3.96 -12.09 -10.77
C MET A 103 -4.44 -13.23 -11.68
N ARG A 104 -5.60 -13.09 -12.35
CA ARG A 104 -6.07 -14.10 -13.32
C ARG A 104 -5.27 -14.15 -14.63
N LYS A 105 -4.35 -13.21 -14.87
CA LYS A 105 -3.48 -13.20 -16.07
C LYS A 105 -2.14 -13.94 -15.88
N ALA A 106 -1.94 -14.61 -14.75
CA ALA A 106 -0.72 -15.36 -14.43
C ALA A 106 -0.88 -16.89 -14.56
N GLY A 107 -1.95 -17.36 -15.20
CA GLY A 107 -2.22 -18.78 -15.47
C GLY A 107 -2.27 -19.06 -16.97
#